data_AF-A0A0G0NQS3-F1
#
_entry.id   AF-A0A0G0NQS3-F1
#
_cell.length_a   1.000
_cell.length_b   1.000
_cell.length_c   1.000
_cell.angle_alpha   90.00
_cell.angle_beta   90.00
_cell.angle_gamma   90.00
#
_symmetry.space_group_name_H-M   'P 1'
#
loop_
_entity.id
_entity.type
_entity.pdbx_description
1 polymer ?
#
loop_
_entity_poly.entity_id
_entity_poly.type
_entity_poly.pdbx_seq_one_letter_code
_entity_poly.pdbx_strand_id
1 'polypeptide(L)' 'DMAIDGNDVMKELGIKPGRRIGEILQALFEEVDEDLSKNTKEHLLQRIKDLGK' A
#
# COMPACT_ATOMS: atom_id res chain seq x y z
N ASP A 1 11.62 -4.93 -4.03
CA ASP A 1 10.77 -3.98 -4.77
C ASP A 1 9.30 -4.33 -4.60
N MET A 2 8.49 -3.37 -4.17
CA MET A 2 7.03 -3.52 -4.09
C MET A 2 6.39 -3.21 -5.44
N ALA A 3 5.24 -3.83 -5.73
CA ALA A 3 4.47 -3.60 -6.95
C ALA A 3 3.75 -2.24 -6.99
N ILE A 4 3.75 -1.51 -5.88
CA ILE A 4 3.17 -0.17 -5.72
C ILE A 4 4.14 0.76 -5.00
N ASP A 5 3.88 2.06 -5.10
CA ASP A 5 4.60 3.09 -4.38
C ASP A 5 3.66 4.07 -3.63
N GLY A 6 4.23 5.11 -3.03
CA GLY A 6 3.45 6.13 -2.33
C GLY A 6 2.49 6.92 -3.23
N ASN A 7 2.75 7.01 -4.55
CA ASN A 7 1.85 7.67 -5.49
C ASN A 7 0.58 6.86 -5.70
N ASP A 8 0.67 5.53 -5.72
CA ASP A 8 -0.50 4.67 -5.80
C ASP A 8 -1.39 4.85 -4.56
N VAL A 9 -0.79 4.91 -3.35
CA VAL A 9 -1.53 5.17 -2.10
C VAL A 9 -2.25 6.53 -2.15
N MET A 10 -1.56 7.58 -2.61
CA MET A 10 -2.16 8.92 -2.75
C MET A 10 -3.33 8.94 -3.71
N LYS A 11 -3.21 8.27 -4.86
CA LYS A 11 -4.27 8.20 -5.87
C LYS A 11 -5.48 7.42 -5.36
N GLU A 12 -5.25 6.27 -4.73
CA GLU A 12 -6.33 5.38 -4.32
C GLU A 12 -7.14 5.94 -3.15
N LEU A 13 -6.50 6.68 -2.23
CA LEU A 13 -7.17 7.28 -1.07
C LEU A 13 -7.51 8.77 -1.23
N GLY A 14 -7.06 9.42 -2.31
CA GLY A 14 -7.26 10.86 -2.52
C GLY A 14 -6.60 11.73 -1.45
N ILE A 15 -5.51 11.27 -0.84
CA ILE A 15 -4.82 11.97 0.26
C ILE A 15 -3.58 12.71 -0.23
N LYS A 16 -3.22 13.79 0.47
CA LYS A 16 -1.99 14.56 0.22
C LYS A 16 -0.75 13.81 0.76
N PRO A 17 0.46 14.13 0.24
CA PRO A 17 1.71 13.62 0.80
C PRO A 17 1.80 13.84 2.32
N GLY A 18 2.17 12.80 3.06
CA GLY A 18 2.29 12.87 4.51
C GLY A 18 2.58 11.51 5.15
N ARG A 19 2.79 11.53 6.47
CA ARG A 19 3.18 10.37 7.29
C ARG A 19 2.28 9.15 7.10
N ARG A 20 0.96 9.36 6.95
CA ARG A 20 -0.04 8.28 6.76
C ARG A 20 0.29 7.37 5.57
N ILE A 21 0.89 7.89 4.51
CA ILE A 21 1.28 7.09 3.34
C ILE A 21 2.38 6.09 3.72
N GLY A 22 3.38 6.53 4.48
CA GLY A 22 4.46 5.66 4.96
C GLY A 22 3.94 4.57 5.89
N GLU A 23 2.98 4.89 6.76
CA GLU A 23 2.33 3.90 7.65
C GLU A 23 1.59 2.82 6.86
N ILE A 24 0.88 3.20 5.79
CA ILE A 24 0.21 2.24 4.89
C ILE A 24 1.23 1.40 4.13
N LEU A 25 2.26 2.02 3.55
CA LEU A 25 3.31 1.28 2.82
C LEU A 25 4.05 0.30 3.73
N GLN A 26 4.31 0.67 4.98
CA GLN A 26 4.95 -0.20 5.96
C GLN A 26 4.10 -1.44 6.26
N ALA A 27 2.80 -1.28 6.48
CA ALA A 27 1.90 -2.40 6.72
C ALA A 27 1.83 -3.34 5.49
N LEU A 28 1.81 -2.79 4.28
CA LEU A 28 1.83 -3.57 3.04
C LEU A 28 3.17 -4.28 2.82
N PHE A 29 4.28 -3.64 3.21
CA PHE A 29 5.60 -4.24 3.14
C PHE A 29 5.70 -5.45 4.07
N GLU A 30 5.24 -5.34 5.31
CA GLU A 30 5.21 -6.44 6.27
C GLU A 30 4.38 -7.62 5.75
N GLU A 31 3.21 -7.35 5.17
CA GLU A 31 2.36 -8.40 4.57
C GLU A 31 3.04 -9.12 3.39
N VAL A 32 3.80 -8.40 2.57
CA VAL A 32 4.57 -8.95 1.44
C VAL A 32 5.83 -9.68 1.90
N ASP A 33 6.47 -9.22 2.99
CA ASP A 33 7.64 -9.86 3.59
C ASP A 33 7.28 -11.27 4.12
N GLU A 34 6.07 -11.41 4.67
CA GLU A 34 5.51 -12.71 5.09
C GLU A 34 5.13 -13.61 3.89
N ASP A 35 4.60 -13.03 2.82
CA ASP A 35 4.17 -13.77 1.62
C ASP A 35 4.39 -12.96 0.35
N LEU A 36 5.50 -13.24 -0.34
CA LEU A 36 5.89 -12.56 -1.57
C LEU A 36 4.86 -12.71 -2.70
N SER A 37 3.97 -13.72 -2.65
CA SER A 37 2.92 -13.89 -3.67
C SER A 37 1.86 -12.79 -3.62
N LYS A 38 1.76 -12.08 -2.48
CA LYS A 38 0.86 -10.92 -2.29
C LYS A 38 1.40 -9.64 -2.90
N ASN A 39 2.64 -9.62 -3.39
CA ASN A 39 3.25 -8.48 -4.07
C ASN A 39 2.71 -8.29 -5.50
N THR A 40 1.39 -8.23 -5.64
CA THR A 40 0.69 -7.96 -6.89
C THR A 40 -0.03 -6.63 -6.77
N LYS A 41 -0.12 -5.90 -7.88
CA LYS A 41 -0.72 -4.58 -7.88
C LYS A 41 -2.19 -4.64 -7.47
N GLU A 42 -2.91 -5.63 -7.96
CA GLU A 42 -4.33 -5.86 -7.67
C GLU A 42 -4.58 -6.07 -6.17
N HIS A 43 -3.78 -6.93 -5.53
CA HIS A 43 -3.89 -7.20 -4.09
C HIS A 43 -3.57 -5.97 -3.26
N LEU A 44 -2.44 -5.32 -3.54
CA LEU A 44 -1.97 -4.17 -2.76
C LEU A 44 -2.92 -2.97 -2.89
N LEU A 45 -3.51 -2.72 -4.07
CA LEU A 45 -4.53 -1.68 -4.25
C LEU A 45 -5.81 -1.94 -3.44
N GLN A 46 -6.27 -3.20 -3.36
CA GLN A 46 -7.39 -3.54 -2.48
C GLN A 46 -7.03 -3.31 -1.01
N ARG A 47 -5.83 -3.72 -0.61
CA ARG A 47 -5.35 -3.57 0.76
C ARG A 47 -5.20 -2.10 1.16
N ILE A 48 -4.77 -1.22 0.26
CA ILE A 48 -4.77 0.24 0.47
C ILE A 48 -6.16 0.75 0.85
N LYS A 49 -7.21 0.35 0.12
CA LYS A 49 -8.60 0.77 0.42
C LYS A 49 -9.04 0.34 1.81
N ASP A 50 -8.66 -0.87 2.22
CA ASP A 50 -9.03 -1.39 3.52
C ASP A 50 -8.29 -0.74 4.68
N LEU A 51 -7.02 -0.39 4.51
CA LEU A 51 -6.22 0.36 5.49
C LEU A 51 -6.56 1.86 5.52
N GLY A 52 -7.16 2.37 4.45
CA GLY A 52 -7.56 3.77 4.30
C GLY A 52 -8.94 4.13 4.86
N LYS A 53 -9.77 3.13 5.17
CA LYS A 53 -11.03 3.29 5.91
C LYS A 53 -10.75 3.79 7.33
#